data_AF-A0A381Y0Q0-F1
#
_entry.id   AF-A0A381Y0Q0-F1
#
_cell.length_a   1.000
_cell.length_b   1.000
_cell.length_c   1.000
_cell.angle_alpha   90.00
_cell.angle_beta   90.00
_cell.angle_gamma   90.00
#
_symmetry.space_group_name_H-M   'P 1'
#
loop_
_entity.id
_entity.type
_entity.pdbx_description
1 polymer ?
#
loop_
_entity_poly.entity_id
_entity_poly.type
_entity_poly.pdbx_seq_one_letter_code
_entity_poly.pdbx_strand_id
1 'polypeptide(L)'
;MIYIFEDQEGEVIEVSMPHTELDQYKIDNPHLKQIITAPHIVGGVNDRVKVDDGFKSVLSKVAEAHPNSELSDKVGANKSIKEIKTSAVVKKHIAKQTKK
;
A
#
# COMPACT_ATOMS: atom_id res chain seq x y z
N MET A 1 15.28 -21.11 -5.81
CA MET A 1 15.32 -19.69 -6.22
C MET A 1 15.15 -19.68 -7.73
N ILE A 2 14.36 -18.77 -8.29
CA ILE A 2 14.12 -18.75 -9.74
C ILE A 2 15.22 -17.88 -10.37
N TYR A 3 15.92 -18.46 -11.35
CA TYR A 3 16.98 -17.80 -12.10
C TYR A 3 16.59 -17.74 -13.57
N ILE A 4 16.93 -16.64 -14.22
CA ILE A 4 16.62 -16.38 -15.62
C ILE A 4 17.95 -16.41 -16.38
N PHE A 5 18.01 -17.24 -17.42
CA PHE A 5 19.17 -17.38 -18.29
C PHE A 5 18.78 -17.03 -19.73
N GLU A 6 19.71 -16.45 -20.48
CA GLU A 6 19.57 -16.15 -21.91
C GLU A 6 20.66 -16.88 -22.68
N ASP A 7 20.27 -17.57 -23.75
CA ASP A 7 21.20 -18.19 -24.70
C ASP A 7 21.71 -17.15 -25.73
N GLN A 8 22.77 -17.48 -26.47
CA GLN A 8 23.34 -16.61 -27.51
C GLN A 8 22.36 -16.28 -28.65
N GLU A 9 21.28 -17.04 -28.79
CA GLU A 9 20.20 -16.83 -29.75
C GLU A 9 19.07 -15.92 -29.22
N GLY A 10 19.15 -15.49 -27.95
CA GLY A 10 18.18 -14.57 -27.32
C GLY A 10 16.96 -15.25 -26.71
N GLU A 11 16.99 -16.58 -26.54
CA GLU A 11 15.92 -17.32 -25.85
C GLU A 11 16.09 -17.20 -24.32
N VAL A 12 15.01 -16.78 -23.65
CA VAL A 12 14.97 -16.59 -22.19
C VAL A 12 14.37 -17.84 -21.54
N ILE A 13 15.16 -18.48 -20.67
CA ILE A 13 14.79 -19.71 -19.96
C ILE A 13 14.72 -19.43 -18.47
N GLU A 14 13.57 -19.75 -17.86
CA GLU A 14 13.39 -19.69 -16.41
C GLU A 14 13.69 -21.05 -15.77
N VAL A 15 14.69 -21.09 -14.90
CA VAL A 15 15.13 -22.30 -14.20
C VAL A 15 15.03 -22.09 -12.70
N SER A 16 14.28 -22.95 -12.02
CA SER A 16 14.20 -22.98 -10.55
C SER A 16 15.20 -23.98 -10.00
N MET A 17 16.22 -23.50 -9.28
CA MET A 17 17.24 -24.34 -8.66
C MET A 17 17.71 -23.78 -7.31
N PRO A 18 18.32 -24.59 -6.43
CA PRO A 18 18.98 -24.10 -5.23
C PRO A 18 20.29 -23.36 -5.58
N HIS A 19 20.67 -22.38 -4.75
CA HIS A 19 21.86 -21.55 -4.99
C HIS A 19 23.17 -22.37 -5.06
N THR A 20 23.22 -23.52 -4.37
CA THR A 20 24.37 -24.42 -4.36
C THR A 20 24.65 -25.09 -5.71
N GLU A 21 23.64 -25.23 -6.57
CA GLU A 21 23.77 -25.88 -7.88
C GLU A 21 24.02 -24.87 -9.01
N LEU A 22 23.83 -23.58 -8.73
CA LEU A 22 23.97 -22.51 -9.72
C LEU A 22 25.41 -22.36 -10.23
N ASP A 23 26.41 -22.54 -9.38
CA ASP A 23 27.82 -22.43 -9.77
C ASP A 23 28.23 -23.58 -10.72
N GLN A 24 27.75 -24.79 -10.46
CA GLN A 24 27.97 -25.94 -11.36
C GLN A 24 27.23 -25.75 -12.68
N TYR A 25 25.98 -25.28 -12.63
CA TYR A 25 25.17 -25.03 -13.82
C TYR A 25 25.79 -24.02 -14.79
N LYS A 26 26.45 -22.97 -14.26
CA LYS A 26 27.20 -21.98 -15.05
C LYS A 26 28.45 -22.54 -15.71
N ILE A 27 29.13 -23.47 -15.04
CA ILE A 27 30.33 -24.13 -15.58
C ILE A 27 29.93 -25.10 -16.70
N ASP A 28 28.87 -25.86 -16.48
CA ASP A 28 28.39 -26.88 -17.43
C ASP A 28 27.72 -26.26 -18.66
N ASN A 29 27.16 -25.05 -18.55
CA ASN A 29 26.45 -24.37 -19.63
C ASN A 29 27.07 -22.99 -19.94
N PRO A 30 28.28 -22.92 -20.55
CA PRO A 30 28.94 -21.66 -20.86
C PRO A 30 28.23 -20.82 -21.93
N HIS A 31 27.25 -21.39 -22.63
CA HIS A 31 26.43 -20.71 -23.63
C HIS A 31 25.33 -19.84 -22.99
N LEU A 32 24.93 -20.15 -21.75
CA LEU A 32 23.86 -19.45 -21.04
C LEU A 32 24.40 -18.31 -20.19
N LYS A 33 23.95 -17.09 -20.45
CA LYS A 33 24.26 -15.91 -19.64
C LYS A 33 23.15 -15.69 -18.62
N GLN A 34 23.52 -15.58 -17.35
CA GLN A 34 22.55 -15.22 -16.31
C GLN A 34 22.14 -13.75 -16.49
N ILE A 35 20.86 -13.50 -16.77
CA ILE A 35 20.32 -12.15 -16.76
C ILE A 35 19.83 -11.84 -15.35
N ILE A 36 20.39 -10.79 -14.75
CA ILE A 36 19.81 -10.18 -13.55
C ILE A 36 18.66 -9.28 -14.05
N THR A 37 17.49 -9.88 -14.27
CA THR A 37 16.29 -9.09 -14.55
C THR A 37 15.94 -8.30 -13.30
N ALA A 38 15.54 -7.03 -13.49
CA ALA A 38 15.09 -6.18 -12.41
C ALA A 38 14.06 -6.94 -11.57
N PRO A 39 14.13 -6.88 -10.21
CA PRO A 39 13.11 -7.52 -9.39
C PRO A 39 11.76 -7.01 -9.88
N HIS A 40 10.84 -7.93 -10.17
CA HIS A 40 9.45 -7.58 -10.41
C HIS A 40 8.91 -6.98 -9.10
N ILE A 41 9.12 -5.67 -8.91
CA ILE A 41 8.54 -4.91 -7.81
C ILE A 41 7.04 -4.89 -8.11
N VAL A 42 6.33 -5.89 -7.58
CA VAL A 42 4.88 -5.85 -7.52
C VAL A 42 4.52 -4.66 -6.64
N GLY A 43 4.10 -3.57 -7.28
CA GLY A 43 3.66 -2.35 -6.63
C GLY A 43 2.38 -2.62 -5.83
N GLY A 44 2.54 -3.07 -4.59
CA GLY A 44 1.47 -3.12 -3.60
C GLY A 44 0.75 -4.46 -3.51
N VAL A 45 1.24 -5.34 -2.65
CA VAL A 45 0.43 -6.42 -2.03
C VAL A 45 -0.30 -5.94 -0.77
N ASN A 46 -0.34 -4.62 -0.53
CA ASN A 46 -0.94 -4.02 0.65
C ASN A 46 -2.25 -3.33 0.29
N ASP A 47 -3.33 -4.12 0.26
CA ASP A 47 -4.72 -3.66 0.21
C ASP A 47 -5.09 -2.94 1.53
N ARG A 48 -4.58 -1.70 1.67
CA ARG A 48 -4.72 -0.75 2.80
C ARG A 48 -3.53 -0.79 3.74
N VAL A 49 -2.69 0.24 3.62
CA VAL A 49 -1.72 0.64 4.63
C VAL A 49 -2.47 0.83 5.95
N LYS A 50 -2.42 -0.18 6.82
CA LYS A 50 -2.85 -0.02 8.21
C LYS A 50 -1.87 0.95 8.83
N VAL A 51 -2.34 2.17 9.08
CA VAL A 51 -1.60 3.16 9.86
C VAL A 51 -1.28 2.54 11.22
N ASP A 52 -0.05 2.69 11.66
CA ASP A 52 0.41 2.10 12.91
C ASP A 52 -0.41 2.62 14.11
N ASP A 53 -0.49 1.81 15.17
CA ASP A 53 -1.31 2.13 16.35
C ASP A 53 -0.86 3.42 17.06
N GLY A 54 0.43 3.76 16.97
CA GLY A 54 0.98 4.99 17.54
C GLY A 54 0.47 6.24 16.80
N PHE A 55 0.54 6.20 15.48
CA PHE A 55 0.04 7.26 14.61
C PHE A 55 -1.47 7.41 14.75
N LYS A 56 -2.21 6.31 14.88
CA LYS A 56 -3.66 6.36 15.15
C LYS A 56 -3.97 7.08 16.47
N SER A 57 -3.18 6.87 17.53
CA SER A 57 -3.35 7.56 18.82
C SER A 57 -3.15 9.08 18.68
N VAL A 58 -2.14 9.51 17.92
CA VAL A 58 -1.89 10.94 17.66
C VAL A 58 -3.04 11.53 16.83
N LEU A 59 -3.47 10.83 15.77
CA LEU A 59 -4.61 11.26 14.96
C LEU A 59 -5.89 11.39 15.79
N SER A 60 -6.15 10.46 16.70
CA SER A 60 -7.29 10.55 17.62
C SER A 60 -7.20 11.75 18.54
N LYS A 61 -6.04 12.04 19.14
CA LYS A 61 -5.86 13.24 19.99
C LYS A 61 -6.07 14.54 19.22
N VAL A 62 -5.55 14.63 17.99
CA VAL A 62 -5.72 15.81 17.13
C VAL A 62 -7.20 15.94 16.71
N ALA A 63 -7.87 14.82 16.42
CA ALA A 63 -9.30 14.78 16.10
C ALA A 63 -10.20 15.20 17.27
N GLU A 64 -9.80 14.91 18.51
CA GLU A 64 -10.48 15.35 19.74
C GLU A 64 -10.25 16.83 20.03
N ALA A 65 -9.03 17.34 19.83
CA ALA A 65 -8.72 18.76 19.99
C ALA A 65 -9.40 19.65 18.92
N HIS A 66 -9.60 19.11 17.72
CA HIS A 66 -10.22 19.82 16.60
C HIS A 66 -11.46 19.08 16.07
N PRO A 67 -12.58 19.12 16.81
CA PRO A 67 -13.79 18.35 16.47
C PRO A 67 -14.46 18.79 15.15
N ASN A 68 -14.19 20.00 14.66
CA ASN A 68 -14.76 20.52 13.42
C ASN A 68 -13.87 20.31 12.19
N SER A 69 -12.74 19.60 12.31
CA SER A 69 -11.83 19.31 11.20
C SER A 69 -12.30 18.12 10.36
N GLU A 70 -12.02 18.13 9.06
CA GLU A 70 -12.26 16.98 8.15
C GLU A 70 -11.53 15.72 8.61
N LEU A 71 -10.43 15.86 9.34
CA LEU A 71 -9.70 14.75 9.94
C LEU A 71 -10.52 14.05 11.04
N SER A 72 -11.24 14.84 11.84
CA SER A 72 -12.08 14.37 12.94
C SER A 72 -13.25 13.50 12.44
N ASP A 73 -13.79 13.85 11.26
CA ASP A 73 -14.85 13.08 10.59
C ASP A 73 -14.33 11.74 10.01
N LYS A 74 -13.04 11.66 9.64
CA LYS A 74 -12.42 10.45 9.05
C LYS A 74 -11.88 9.47 10.10
N VAL A 75 -11.29 9.99 11.18
CA VAL A 75 -10.65 9.19 12.24
C VAL A 75 -11.69 8.72 13.27
N GLY A 76 -12.85 9.36 13.31
CA GLY A 76 -13.92 9.03 14.26
C GLY A 76 -13.60 9.62 15.63
N ALA A 77 -13.62 10.95 15.74
CA ALA A 77 -13.63 11.57 17.06
C ALA A 77 -14.83 11.10 17.87
N ASN A 78 -14.66 10.97 19.18
CA ASN A 78 -15.68 10.62 20.17
C ASN A 78 -16.75 11.74 20.29
N LYS A 79 -17.43 12.09 19.20
CA LYS A 79 -18.52 13.07 19.17
C LYS A 79 -19.76 12.46 19.81
N SER A 80 -20.41 13.22 20.69
CA SER A 80 -21.67 12.77 21.28
C SER A 80 -22.75 12.65 20.20
N ILE A 81 -23.66 11.67 20.34
CA ILE A 81 -24.80 11.47 19.42
C ILE A 81 -25.61 12.77 19.23
N LYS A 82 -25.69 13.60 20.27
CA LYS A 82 -26.38 14.91 20.22
C LYS A 82 -25.69 15.86 19.23
N GLU A 83 -24.37 15.96 19.27
CA GLU A 83 -23.58 16.86 18.42
C GLU A 83 -23.61 16.43 16.95
N ILE A 84 -23.55 15.12 16.71
CA ILE A 84 -23.70 14.54 15.36
C ILE A 84 -25.06 14.92 14.77
N LYS A 85 -26.14 14.79 15.54
CA LYS A 85 -27.49 15.16 15.09
C LYS A 85 -27.63 16.67 14.86
N THR A 86 -27.10 17.50 15.77
CA THR A 86 -27.14 18.96 15.63
C THR A 86 -26.39 19.42 14.38
N SER A 87 -25.17 18.92 14.16
CA SER A 87 -24.38 19.27 12.97
C SER A 87 -25.04 18.81 11.67
N ALA A 88 -25.69 17.65 11.65
CA ALA A 88 -26.46 17.18 10.50
C ALA A 88 -27.67 18.08 10.19
N VAL A 89 -28.40 18.52 11.21
CA VAL A 89 -29.52 19.45 11.06
C VAL A 89 -29.03 20.81 10.54
N VAL A 90 -27.95 21.35 11.09
CA VAL A 90 -27.35 22.61 10.64
C VAL A 90 -26.89 22.51 9.18
N LYS A 91 -26.16 21.44 8.81
CA LYS A 91 -25.75 21.19 7.41
C LYS A 91 -26.97 21.15 6.46
N LYS A 92 -28.06 20.50 6.86
CA LYS A 92 -29.30 20.45 6.07
C LYS A 92 -29.93 21.83 5.88
N HIS A 93 -29.90 22.70 6.89
CA HIS A 93 -30.44 24.06 6.78
C HIS A 93 -29.56 24.95 5.91
N ILE A 94 -28.24 24.88 6.07
CA ILE A 94 -27.29 25.61 5.22
C ILE A 94 -27.48 25.22 3.75
N ALA A 95 -27.53 23.93 3.44
CA ALA A 95 -27.75 23.44 2.07
C ALA A 95 -29.08 23.89 1.44
N LYS A 96 -30.11 24.12 2.27
CA LYS A 96 -31.38 24.69 1.80
C LYS A 96 -31.29 26.20 1.56
N GLN A 97 -30.49 26.91 2.36
CA GLN A 97 -30.29 28.35 2.22
C GLN A 97 -29.43 28.70 1.00
N THR A 98 -28.38 27.93 0.72
CA THR A 98 -27.50 28.14 -0.44
C THR A 98 -28.10 27.71 -1.78
N LYS A 99 -29.19 26.93 -1.76
CA LYS A 99 -29.90 26.48 -2.97
C LYS A 99 -31.01 27.46 -3.40
N LYS A 100 -31.11 28.62 -2.74
CA LYS A 100 -32.07 29.69 -3.00
C LYS A 100 -31.35 30.85 -3.68
#